data_AF-A0A9D1QYB9-F1
#
_entry.id   AF-A0A9D1QYB9-F1
#
_cell.length_a   1.000
_cell.length_b   1.000
_cell.length_c   1.000
_cell.angle_alpha   90.00
_cell.angle_beta   90.00
_cell.angle_gamma   90.00
#
_symmetry.space_group_name_H-M   'P 1'
#
loop_
_entity.id
_entity.type
_entity.pdbx_description
1 polymer ?
#
loop_
_entity_poly.entity_id
_entity_poly.type
_entity_poly.pdbx_seq_one_letter_code
_entity_poly.pdbx_strand_id
1 'polypeptide(L)'
;NYMDNTGRSLAMYIIFRDGFTLLAMGYTGPEAMRFKLAYIEAFNRMEAELARRNRSALPARAGLYRDRIKALDRLEAEWLDFASESRQRARKLERELQAIGEGTFPELLQRGCTKRNIVIDSLIQPLTAPRYNAMNLLNDALEEMRYAIRAVKAANRLMMG
;
A
#
# COMPACT_ATOMS: atom_id res chain seq x y z
N ASN A 1 -9.00 21.08 35.56
CA ASN A 1 -9.35 22.47 35.25
C ASN A 1 -8.97 22.76 33.82
N TYR A 2 -9.92 23.20 33.01
CA TYR A 2 -9.74 23.63 31.63
C TYR A 2 -9.79 25.16 31.59
N MET A 3 -8.78 25.80 31.02
CA MET A 3 -8.84 27.24 30.77
C MET A 3 -9.52 27.48 29.43
N ASP A 4 -10.61 28.22 29.44
CA ASP A 4 -11.27 28.65 28.21
C ASP A 4 -10.51 29.79 27.52
N ASN A 5 -10.94 30.11 26.31
CA ASN A 5 -10.35 31.13 25.44
C ASN A 5 -10.46 32.55 26.02
N THR A 6 -11.19 32.72 27.13
CA THR A 6 -11.41 33.97 27.85
C THR A 6 -10.61 34.04 29.17
N GLY A 7 -9.78 33.03 29.45
CA GLY A 7 -8.94 32.96 30.64
C GLY A 7 -9.66 32.47 31.90
N ARG A 8 -10.87 31.91 31.77
CA ARG A 8 -11.63 31.37 32.91
C ARG A 8 -11.28 29.90 33.14
N SER A 9 -11.01 29.55 34.39
CA SER A 9 -10.79 28.17 34.81
C SER A 9 -12.13 27.47 35.05
N LEU A 10 -12.47 26.51 34.20
CA LEU A 10 -13.69 25.71 34.27
C LEU A 10 -13.38 24.28 34.74
N ALA A 11 -14.36 23.66 35.39
CA ALA A 11 -14.29 22.25 35.76
C ALA A 11 -14.25 21.38 34.50
N MET A 12 -13.33 20.41 34.48
CA MET A 12 -13.21 19.42 33.41
C MET A 12 -13.47 18.04 34.00
N TYR A 13 -14.30 17.25 33.31
CA TYR A 13 -14.62 15.88 33.69
C TYR A 13 -14.15 14.92 32.61
N ILE A 14 -13.43 13.88 33.00
CA ILE A 14 -13.11 12.75 32.13
C ILE A 14 -14.23 11.73 32.31
N ILE A 15 -14.90 11.36 31.22
CA ILE A 15 -15.99 10.39 31.24
C ILE A 15 -15.62 9.15 30.43
N PHE A 16 -16.06 8.00 30.92
CA PHE A 16 -15.92 6.72 30.21
C PHE A 16 -16.98 6.58 29.12
N ARG A 17 -16.77 5.66 28.16
CA ARG A 17 -17.68 5.39 27.03
C ARG A 17 -19.14 5.31 27.45
N ASP A 18 -19.44 4.50 28.46
CA ASP A 18 -20.80 4.28 28.93
C ASP A 18 -21.40 5.55 29.55
N GLY A 19 -20.57 6.36 30.21
CA GLY A 19 -20.95 7.69 30.72
C GLY A 19 -21.21 8.70 29.59
N PHE A 20 -20.45 8.64 28.50
CA PHE A 20 -20.72 9.44 27.30
C PHE A 20 -22.01 9.00 26.61
N THR A 21 -22.24 7.70 26.47
CA THR A 21 -23.46 7.12 25.91
C THR A 21 -24.70 7.54 26.71
N LEU A 22 -24.61 7.59 28.05
CA LEU A 22 -25.69 8.11 28.90
C LEU A 22 -26.02 9.59 28.63
N LEU A 23 -24.99 10.42 28.43
CA LEU A 23 -25.13 11.86 28.21
C LEU A 23 -25.58 12.22 26.78
N ALA A 24 -25.13 11.47 25.78
CA ALA A 24 -25.47 11.70 24.37
C ALA A 24 -26.94 11.37 24.05
N MET A 25 -27.56 10.49 24.83
CA MET A 25 -28.98 10.12 24.65
C MET A 25 -29.90 11.21 25.22
N GLY A 26 -30.51 12.02 24.35
CA GLY A 26 -31.28 13.23 24.67
C GLY A 26 -32.59 13.08 25.47
N TYR A 27 -32.87 11.91 26.05
CA TYR A 27 -34.07 11.67 26.87
C TYR A 27 -33.72 11.65 28.37
N THR A 28 -34.55 12.26 29.21
CA THR A 28 -34.36 12.37 30.67
C THR A 28 -35.56 11.78 31.44
N GLY A 29 -35.32 11.30 32.66
CA GLY A 29 -36.36 10.68 33.52
C GLY A 29 -36.05 9.25 33.97
N PRO A 30 -36.78 8.70 34.96
CA PRO A 30 -36.50 7.39 35.55
C PRO A 30 -36.60 6.23 34.55
N GLU A 31 -37.58 6.27 33.65
CA GLU A 31 -37.79 5.24 32.62
C GLU A 31 -36.72 5.34 31.53
N ALA A 32 -36.37 6.55 31.10
CA ALA A 32 -35.27 6.80 30.18
C ALA A 32 -33.95 6.27 30.76
N MET A 33 -33.67 6.49 32.05
CA MET A 33 -32.46 5.98 32.70
C MET A 33 -32.40 4.44 32.66
N ARG A 34 -33.51 3.76 32.97
CA ARG A 34 -33.59 2.29 32.88
C ARG A 34 -33.32 1.78 31.47
N PHE A 35 -33.88 2.45 30.46
CA PHE A 35 -33.64 2.11 29.07
C PHE A 35 -32.17 2.29 28.67
N LYS A 36 -31.54 3.41 29.05
CA LYS A 36 -30.13 3.67 28.72
C LYS A 36 -29.18 2.64 29.33
N LEU A 37 -29.42 2.24 30.57
CA LEU A 37 -28.63 1.20 31.24
C LEU A 37 -28.79 -0.16 30.56
N ALA A 38 -30.02 -0.53 30.21
CA ALA A 38 -30.29 -1.78 29.48
C ALA A 38 -29.64 -1.80 28.08
N TYR A 39 -29.63 -0.65 27.39
CA TYR A 39 -28.96 -0.50 26.11
C TYR A 39 -27.44 -0.71 26.22
N ILE A 40 -26.79 -0.07 27.20
CA ILE A 40 -25.35 -0.20 27.44
C ILE A 40 -25.00 -1.66 27.74
N GLU A 41 -25.78 -2.33 28.58
CA GLU A 41 -25.56 -3.74 28.91
C GLU A 41 -25.68 -4.64 27.68
N ALA A 42 -26.74 -4.47 26.88
CA ALA A 42 -26.93 -5.24 25.65
C ALA A 42 -25.79 -5.02 24.64
N PHE A 43 -25.35 -3.77 24.49
CA PHE A 43 -24.23 -3.42 23.61
C PHE A 43 -22.92 -4.04 24.07
N ASN A 44 -22.61 -3.95 25.37
CA ASN A 44 -21.40 -4.55 25.96
C ASN A 44 -21.39 -6.08 25.79
N ARG A 45 -22.55 -6.74 25.95
CA ARG A 45 -22.70 -8.19 25.69
C ARG A 45 -22.47 -8.53 24.22
N MET A 46 -23.01 -7.74 23.30
CA MET A 46 -22.80 -7.93 21.85
C MET A 46 -21.33 -7.76 21.46
N GLU A 47 -20.66 -6.72 21.96
CA GLU A 47 -19.25 -6.46 21.71
C GLU A 47 -18.38 -7.63 22.19
N ALA A 48 -18.66 -8.15 23.40
CA ALA A 48 -17.96 -9.31 23.95
C ALA A 48 -18.17 -10.58 23.11
N GLU A 49 -19.40 -10.80 22.62
CA GLU A 49 -19.72 -11.95 21.76
C GLU A 49 -19.01 -11.85 20.40
N LEU A 50 -18.99 -10.66 19.79
CA LEU A 50 -18.27 -10.42 18.54
C LEU A 50 -16.75 -10.57 18.72
N ALA A 51 -16.20 -10.05 19.81
CA ALA A 51 -14.79 -10.23 20.16
C ALA A 51 -14.43 -11.71 20.36
N ARG A 52 -15.31 -12.49 20.99
CA ARG A 52 -15.16 -13.94 21.17
C ARG A 52 -15.18 -14.68 19.84
N ARG A 53 -16.16 -14.38 18.97
CA ARG A 53 -16.29 -14.96 17.63
C ARG A 53 -15.06 -14.67 16.76
N ASN A 54 -14.60 -13.42 16.76
CA ASN A 54 -13.41 -13.01 16.02
C ASN A 54 -12.12 -13.64 16.59
N ARG A 55 -12.08 -13.94 17.90
CA ARG A 55 -10.99 -14.69 18.53
C ARG A 55 -11.01 -16.18 18.18
N SER A 56 -12.18 -16.78 17.99
CA SER A 56 -12.36 -18.20 17.64
C SER A 56 -12.33 -18.51 16.13
N ALA A 57 -12.34 -17.49 15.26
CA ALA A 57 -12.31 -17.65 13.81
C ALA A 57 -10.89 -17.75 13.20
N LEU A 58 -9.85 -17.87 14.03
CA LEU A 58 -8.50 -18.18 13.57
C LEU A 58 -8.37 -19.72 13.49
N PRO A 59 -8.40 -20.35 12.30
CA PRO A 59 -8.13 -21.79 12.19
C PRO A 59 -6.75 -22.09 12.79
N ALA A 60 -6.57 -23.30 13.35
CA ALA A 60 -5.38 -23.75 14.09
C ALA A 60 -4.09 -23.05 13.63
N ARG A 61 -3.62 -22.08 14.43
CA ARG A 61 -2.63 -21.03 14.06
C ARG A 61 -1.46 -21.55 13.20
N ALA A 62 -0.88 -22.70 13.54
CA ALA A 62 0.31 -23.22 12.87
C ALA A 62 0.07 -23.71 11.42
N GLY A 63 -1.13 -24.22 11.09
CA GLY A 63 -1.43 -24.71 9.74
C GLY A 63 -1.60 -23.57 8.75
N LEU A 64 -2.37 -22.56 9.14
CA LEU A 64 -2.68 -21.40 8.29
C LEU A 64 -1.42 -20.64 7.86
N TYR A 65 -0.56 -20.26 8.81
CA TYR A 65 0.64 -19.50 8.48
C TYR A 65 1.64 -20.34 7.66
N ARG A 66 1.70 -21.66 7.90
CA ARG A 66 2.52 -22.57 7.10
C ARG A 66 2.05 -22.61 5.65
N ASP A 67 0.75 -22.71 5.42
CA ASP A 67 0.17 -22.74 4.07
C ASP A 67 0.34 -21.38 3.38
N ARG A 68 0.20 -20.27 4.12
CA ARG A 68 0.51 -18.92 3.61
C ARG A 68 1.98 -18.78 3.22
N ILE A 69 2.92 -19.31 4.00
CA ILE A 69 4.34 -19.29 3.66
C ILE A 69 4.58 -20.07 2.37
N LYS A 70 4.00 -21.27 2.21
CA LYS A 70 4.11 -22.04 0.95
C LYS A 70 3.54 -21.27 -0.25
N ALA A 71 2.41 -20.59 -0.08
CA ALA A 71 1.83 -19.76 -1.13
C ALA A 71 2.74 -18.57 -1.49
N LEU A 72 3.38 -17.95 -0.49
CA LEU A 72 4.35 -16.86 -0.69
C LEU A 72 5.66 -17.35 -1.32
N ASP A 73 6.13 -18.56 -0.99
CA ASP A 73 7.27 -19.20 -1.65
C ASP A 73 7.00 -19.39 -3.15
N ARG A 74 5.82 -19.91 -3.48
CA ARG A 74 5.38 -20.08 -4.87
C ARG A 74 5.28 -18.74 -5.60
N LEU A 75 4.63 -17.74 -4.97
CA LEU A 75 4.50 -16.41 -5.53
C LEU A 75 5.86 -15.73 -5.77
N GLU A 76 6.81 -15.90 -4.84
CA GLU A 76 8.18 -15.37 -5.00
C GLU A 76 8.89 -16.01 -6.18
N ALA A 77 8.72 -17.32 -6.39
CA ALA A 77 9.29 -18.03 -7.55
C ALA A 77 8.68 -17.53 -8.87
N GLU A 78 7.35 -17.49 -8.97
CA GLU A 78 6.63 -16.97 -10.14
C GLU A 78 7.02 -15.51 -10.44
N TRP A 79 7.21 -14.69 -9.39
CA TRP A 79 7.67 -13.31 -9.54
C TRP A 79 9.10 -13.20 -10.06
N LEU A 80 10.02 -14.07 -9.60
CA LEU A 80 11.41 -14.08 -10.07
C LEU A 80 11.49 -14.46 -11.55
N ASP A 81 10.69 -15.42 -11.98
CA ASP A 81 10.59 -15.81 -13.39
C ASP A 81 10.08 -14.62 -14.24
N PHE A 82 8.97 -14.01 -13.82
CA PHE A 82 8.43 -12.79 -14.46
C PHE A 82 9.45 -11.65 -14.53
N ALA A 83 10.18 -11.40 -13.44
CA ALA A 83 11.20 -10.37 -13.36
C ALA A 83 12.36 -10.66 -14.33
N SER A 84 12.75 -11.93 -14.46
CA SER A 84 13.78 -12.35 -15.41
C SER A 84 13.35 -12.10 -16.86
N GLU A 85 12.12 -12.49 -17.21
CA GLU A 85 11.57 -12.30 -18.55
C GLU A 85 11.42 -10.82 -18.89
N SER A 86 10.90 -10.03 -17.95
CA SER A 86 10.69 -8.59 -18.12
C SER A 86 11.99 -7.87 -18.39
N ARG A 87 13.06 -8.17 -17.63
CA ARG A 87 14.40 -7.64 -17.86
C ARG A 87 14.95 -8.05 -19.24
N GLN A 88 14.78 -9.32 -19.61
CA GLN A 88 15.25 -9.82 -20.90
C GLN A 88 14.54 -9.14 -22.08
N ARG A 89 13.21 -8.99 -22.00
CA ARG A 89 12.41 -8.30 -23.01
C ARG A 89 12.79 -6.83 -23.12
N ALA A 90 12.91 -6.13 -21.99
CA ALA A 90 13.32 -4.72 -21.97
C ALA A 90 14.71 -4.54 -22.61
N ARG A 91 15.70 -5.37 -22.23
CA ARG A 91 17.04 -5.35 -22.84
C ARG A 91 17.04 -5.67 -24.34
N LYS A 92 16.14 -6.55 -24.79
CA LYS A 92 15.99 -6.86 -26.22
C LYS A 92 15.49 -5.62 -26.96
N LEU A 93 14.42 -4.98 -26.48
CA LEU A 93 13.87 -3.77 -27.08
C LEU A 93 14.87 -2.62 -27.09
N GLU A 94 15.62 -2.43 -26.00
CA GLU A 94 16.69 -1.43 -25.93
C GLU A 94 17.78 -1.68 -26.97
N ARG A 95 18.20 -2.95 -27.16
CA ARG A 95 19.18 -3.31 -28.19
C ARG A 95 18.65 -3.11 -29.61
N GLU A 96 17.38 -3.43 -29.86
CA GLU A 96 16.75 -3.20 -31.16
C GLU A 96 16.66 -1.70 -31.47
N LEU A 97 16.21 -0.91 -30.49
CA LEU A 97 16.18 0.55 -30.60
C LEU A 97 17.58 1.12 -30.81
N GLN A 98 18.58 0.57 -30.13
CA GLN A 98 19.99 0.93 -30.30
C GLN A 98 20.48 0.62 -31.71
N ALA A 99 20.25 -0.59 -32.21
CA ALA A 99 20.65 -1.00 -33.56
C ALA A 99 19.98 -0.16 -34.65
N ILE A 100 18.72 0.26 -34.45
CA ILE A 100 18.00 1.14 -35.37
C ILE A 100 18.56 2.57 -35.30
N GLY A 101 18.87 3.06 -34.10
CA GLY A 101 19.32 4.44 -33.88
C GLY A 101 20.81 4.71 -34.19
N GLU A 102 21.68 3.71 -34.06
CA GLU A 102 23.14 3.84 -34.26
C GLU A 102 23.59 3.69 -35.72
N GLY A 103 22.66 3.57 -36.67
CA GLY A 103 22.93 3.67 -38.10
C GLY A 103 22.98 5.11 -38.62
N THR A 104 22.83 5.27 -39.94
CA THR A 104 22.78 6.53 -40.72
C THR A 104 21.76 7.57 -40.20
N PHE A 105 21.07 7.34 -39.09
CA PHE A 105 19.99 8.16 -38.53
C PHE A 105 20.41 9.61 -38.24
N PRO A 106 21.55 9.90 -37.59
CA PRO A 106 22.02 11.29 -37.41
C PRO A 106 22.32 11.97 -38.76
N GLU A 107 22.90 11.24 -39.72
CA GLU A 107 23.21 11.74 -41.06
C GLU A 107 21.96 11.95 -41.91
N LEU A 108 20.95 11.08 -41.77
CA LEU A 108 19.63 11.17 -42.40
C LEU A 108 18.83 12.32 -41.81
N LEU A 109 18.89 12.54 -40.49
CA LEU A 109 18.29 13.71 -39.84
C LEU A 109 18.96 15.00 -40.36
N GLN A 110 20.28 15.04 -40.45
CA GLN A 110 20.99 16.21 -41.00
C GLN A 110 20.67 16.46 -42.48
N ARG A 111 20.54 15.42 -43.31
CA ARG A 111 20.18 15.57 -44.74
C ARG A 111 18.70 15.88 -44.99
N GLY A 112 17.79 15.26 -44.24
CA GLY A 112 16.34 15.35 -44.48
C GLY A 112 15.66 16.56 -43.82
N CYS A 113 16.18 17.04 -42.70
CA CYS A 113 15.54 18.12 -41.93
C CYS A 113 15.92 19.55 -42.38
N THR A 114 16.79 19.72 -43.38
CA THR A 114 17.10 21.05 -43.97
C THR A 114 15.90 21.76 -44.61
N LYS A 115 14.79 21.05 -44.87
CA LYS A 115 13.58 21.61 -45.52
C LYS A 115 12.44 22.00 -44.57
N ARG A 116 12.52 21.71 -43.27
CA ARG A 116 11.49 22.13 -42.30
C ARG A 116 12.19 22.72 -41.08
N ASN A 117 11.66 23.84 -40.58
CA ASN A 117 12.10 24.55 -39.38
C ASN A 117 11.88 23.70 -38.10
N ILE A 118 12.48 22.52 -38.05
CA ILE A 118 12.42 21.56 -36.95
C ILE A 118 13.73 21.73 -36.20
N VAL A 119 13.63 22.01 -34.89
CA VAL A 119 14.81 22.11 -34.01
C VAL A 119 15.36 20.69 -33.85
N ILE A 120 16.32 20.33 -34.70
CA ILE A 120 16.96 19.00 -34.76
C ILE A 120 17.46 18.58 -33.37
N ASP A 121 17.92 19.53 -32.55
CA ASP A 121 18.38 19.29 -31.19
C ASP A 121 17.32 18.67 -30.27
N SER A 122 16.04 19.00 -30.43
CA SER A 122 14.94 18.42 -29.63
C SER A 122 14.66 16.95 -29.98
N LEU A 123 15.07 16.49 -31.16
CA LEU A 123 14.96 15.09 -31.59
C LEU A 123 16.23 14.31 -31.29
N ILE A 124 17.39 14.98 -31.30
CA ILE A 124 18.67 14.40 -30.91
C ILE A 124 18.70 14.15 -29.40
N GLN A 125 18.19 15.08 -28.58
CA GLN A 125 18.29 15.01 -27.12
C GLN A 125 17.70 13.72 -26.50
N PRO A 126 16.53 13.19 -26.91
CA PRO A 126 16.03 11.90 -26.42
C PRO A 126 16.81 10.69 -26.95
N LEU A 127 17.46 10.83 -28.10
CA LEU A 127 18.29 9.78 -28.72
C LEU A 127 19.69 9.70 -28.10
N THR A 128 20.20 10.82 -27.58
CA THR A 128 21.52 10.95 -26.95
C THR A 128 21.46 11.05 -25.43
N ALA A 129 20.28 11.30 -24.85
CA ALA A 129 20.08 11.21 -23.41
C ALA A 129 20.51 9.82 -22.93
N PRO A 130 21.18 9.73 -21.76
CA PRO A 130 21.52 8.43 -21.21
C PRO A 130 20.22 7.64 -21.11
N ARG A 131 20.16 6.50 -21.84
CA ARG A 131 19.02 5.55 -21.95
C ARG A 131 18.67 4.89 -20.61
N TYR A 132 18.68 5.67 -19.53
CA TYR A 132 19.09 5.23 -18.20
C TYR A 132 18.10 5.62 -17.11
N ASN A 133 16.81 5.70 -17.45
CA ASN A 133 15.76 5.74 -16.44
C ASN A 133 14.83 4.51 -16.51
N ALA A 134 14.47 4.04 -17.72
CA ALA A 134 13.49 2.97 -17.87
C ALA A 134 13.93 1.63 -17.26
N MET A 135 15.17 1.17 -17.53
CA MET A 135 15.68 -0.09 -16.97
C MET A 135 15.89 -0.02 -15.45
N ASN A 136 16.30 1.14 -14.93
CA ASN A 136 16.47 1.32 -13.48
C ASN A 136 15.12 1.31 -12.78
N LEU A 137 14.15 2.10 -13.26
CA LEU A 137 12.78 2.10 -12.75
C LEU A 137 12.13 0.71 -12.80
N LEU A 138 12.36 -0.03 -13.89
CA LEU A 138 11.91 -1.42 -14.00
C LEU A 138 12.54 -2.31 -12.92
N ASN A 139 13.86 -2.23 -12.73
CA ASN A 139 14.54 -3.03 -11.73
C ASN A 139 14.10 -2.67 -10.30
N ASP A 140 13.93 -1.38 -10.02
CA ASP A 140 13.49 -0.89 -8.71
C ASP A 140 12.08 -1.40 -8.41
N ALA A 141 11.13 -1.25 -9.35
CA ALA A 141 9.77 -1.78 -9.19
C ALA A 141 9.74 -3.31 -9.01
N LEU A 142 10.61 -4.04 -9.71
CA LEU A 142 10.72 -5.50 -9.58
C LEU A 142 11.23 -5.92 -8.20
N GLU A 143 12.21 -5.19 -7.64
CA GLU A 143 12.74 -5.48 -6.31
C GLU A 143 11.81 -5.02 -5.18
N GLU A 144 11.08 -3.90 -5.33
CA GLU A 144 10.09 -3.44 -4.34
C GLU A 144 8.99 -4.49 -4.09
N MET A 145 8.42 -5.05 -5.17
CA MET A 145 7.39 -6.08 -5.04
C MET A 145 7.95 -7.35 -4.40
N ARG A 146 9.18 -7.75 -4.76
CA ARG A 146 9.86 -8.89 -4.15
C ARG A 146 10.12 -8.65 -2.66
N TYR A 147 10.52 -7.44 -2.29
CA TYR A 147 10.69 -7.04 -0.90
C TYR A 147 9.37 -7.14 -0.13
N ALA A 148 8.26 -6.67 -0.70
CA ALA A 148 6.94 -6.80 -0.09
C ALA A 148 6.54 -8.27 0.17
N ILE A 149 6.75 -9.15 -0.82
CA ILE A 149 6.49 -10.60 -0.68
C ILE A 149 7.32 -11.19 0.48
N ARG A 150 8.61 -10.84 0.55
CA ARG A 150 9.52 -11.28 1.61
C ARG A 150 9.14 -10.74 2.98
N ALA A 151 8.72 -9.47 3.07
CA ALA A 151 8.28 -8.86 4.31
C ALA A 151 7.04 -9.56 4.86
N VAL A 152 6.05 -9.84 4.00
CA VAL A 152 4.85 -10.59 4.40
C VAL A 152 5.22 -12.01 4.84
N LYS A 153 6.14 -12.67 4.15
CA LYS A 153 6.65 -14.01 4.52
C LYS A 153 7.37 -14.00 5.87
N ALA A 154 8.19 -12.99 6.14
CA ALA A 154 8.84 -12.80 7.44
C ALA A 154 7.81 -12.59 8.55
N ALA A 155 6.78 -11.77 8.33
CA ALA A 155 5.69 -11.58 9.29
C ALA A 155 4.94 -12.90 9.57
N ASN A 156 4.66 -13.72 8.54
CA ASN A 156 4.03 -15.03 8.74
C ASN A 156 4.92 -16.00 9.53
N ARG A 157 6.24 -15.93 9.37
CA ARG A 157 7.19 -16.72 10.19
C ARG A 157 7.16 -16.29 11.66
N LEU A 158 7.17 -14.98 11.92
CA LEU A 158 7.06 -14.43 13.29
C LEU A 158 5.73 -14.78 13.96
N MET A 159 4.64 -14.91 13.18
CA MET A 159 3.35 -15.32 13.73
C MET A 159 3.21 -16.84 13.96
N MET A 160 4.12 -17.66 13.44
CA MET A 160 4.16 -19.12 13.69
C MET A 160 4.84 -19.51 15.00
N GLY A 161 5.66 -18.63 15.59
CA GLY A 161 6.45 -18.91 16.80
C GLY A 161 6.77 -17.63 17.54
#